data_AF-A0A1B7JTZ9-F1
#
_entry.id   AF-A0A1B7JTZ9-F1
#
_cell.length_a   1.000
_cell.length_b   1.000
_cell.length_c   1.000
_cell.angle_alpha   90.00
_cell.angle_beta   90.00
_cell.angle_gamma   90.00
#
_symmetry.space_group_name_H-M   'P 1'
#
loop_
_entity.id
_entity.type
_entity.pdbx_description
1 polymer ?
#
loop_
_entity_poly.entity_id
_entity_poly.type
_entity_poly.pdbx_seq_one_letter_code
_entity_poly.pdbx_strand_id
1 'polypeptide(L)'
;MAISPLSFNSRLMANAHDKSRSSSKSSDDSEEVARGLGVIDSSSEYASMSMLAASHVRRGSSKKENEEEWMQFAERILDKDADEKVLRIEGLLNKQLMTPKQLRNFLMQYFTDPSDLLMVLATLIHRKKLKKEQIDNLLALEEMLHAEDTNRSAQAGVNVALIAKAFAQKLHFSAGNLRTLYREFIGYDGPVIYLYEQWVEEMESQERENMMRYLGRALACDLQALPLGDLNISEFGGFFTRIGWLRELQSLDRIFYLQFFQSGFFRHQVDLKKEHFEKVLSQLFTSGIRSQVNFEEKVLAFINKELRIMSTDLRARFLQLLIIAFSVVPVAVFQSLEERDELLNQLKMQMNQMMVQAQISRRQ
;
A
#
# COMPACT_ATOMS: atom_id res chain seq x y z
N MET A 1 -8.34 -24.16 -2.53
CA MET A 1 -9.03 -23.21 -3.43
C MET A 1 -7.98 -22.39 -4.13
N ALA A 2 -7.96 -22.44 -5.46
CA ALA A 2 -6.95 -21.75 -6.27
C ALA A 2 -7.22 -20.23 -6.27
N ILE A 3 -6.23 -19.46 -5.86
CA ILE A 3 -6.28 -18.00 -5.79
C ILE A 3 -5.92 -17.45 -7.19
N SER A 4 -6.73 -16.52 -7.70
CA SER A 4 -6.32 -15.70 -8.85
C SER A 4 -5.29 -14.67 -8.34
N PRO A 5 -4.05 -14.67 -8.85
CA PRO A 5 -3.05 -13.69 -8.44
C PRO A 5 -3.47 -12.28 -8.88
N LEU A 6 -3.22 -11.29 -8.02
CA LEU A 6 -3.32 -9.88 -8.40
C LEU A 6 -2.36 -9.65 -9.58
N SER A 7 -2.93 -9.26 -10.72
CA SER A 7 -2.24 -9.18 -12.01
C SER A 7 -1.26 -8.00 -12.05
N PHE A 8 -0.02 -8.21 -11.60
CA PHE A 8 1.10 -7.32 -11.87
C PHE A 8 1.69 -7.60 -13.26
N ASN A 9 1.16 -6.95 -14.30
CA ASN A 9 1.81 -6.97 -15.62
C ASN A 9 3.01 -6.02 -15.65
N SER A 10 4.20 -6.60 -15.72
CA SER A 10 5.49 -5.94 -15.79
C SER A 10 5.86 -5.50 -17.21
N ARG A 11 5.98 -4.19 -17.44
CA ARG A 11 6.80 -3.61 -18.53
C ARG A 11 7.56 -2.40 -18.01
N LEU A 12 8.78 -2.67 -17.55
CA LEU A 12 9.79 -1.66 -17.22
C LEU A 12 10.46 -1.18 -18.51
N MET A 13 10.47 0.14 -18.71
CA MET A 13 11.43 0.82 -19.56
C MET A 13 12.09 1.91 -18.71
N ALA A 14 13.41 1.80 -18.59
CA ALA A 14 14.27 2.69 -17.85
C ALA A 14 14.40 4.06 -18.55
N ASN A 15 14.56 5.13 -17.77
CA ASN A 15 15.41 6.25 -18.16
C ASN A 15 15.88 7.06 -16.94
N ALA A 16 17.09 7.58 -17.09
CA ALA A 16 18.01 8.09 -16.08
C ALA A 16 17.99 9.63 -15.94
N HIS A 17 18.79 10.10 -14.97
CA HIS A 17 19.22 11.45 -14.57
C HIS A 17 18.43 12.08 -13.40
N ASP A 18 18.98 12.23 -12.18
CA ASP A 18 20.20 12.91 -11.71
C ASP A 18 20.04 14.44 -11.59
N LYS A 19 19.86 14.94 -10.36
CA LYS A 19 20.80 15.88 -9.71
C LYS A 19 20.34 16.38 -8.33
N SER A 20 21.29 16.26 -7.42
CA SER A 20 21.44 16.85 -6.09
C SER A 20 21.06 18.32 -5.93
N ARG A 21 20.58 18.69 -4.73
CA ARG A 21 21.14 19.81 -3.94
C ARG A 21 20.76 19.75 -2.46
N SER A 22 21.79 19.78 -1.63
CA SER A 22 21.78 19.95 -0.18
C SER A 22 21.70 21.42 0.21
N SER A 23 20.96 21.74 1.28
CA SER A 23 21.28 22.90 2.13
C SER A 23 20.72 22.72 3.55
N SER A 24 21.54 23.13 4.49
CA SER A 24 21.56 22.88 5.93
C SER A 24 20.80 23.90 6.79
N LYS A 25 20.17 23.37 7.86
CA LYS A 25 20.00 23.89 9.24
C LYS A 25 19.63 25.37 9.50
N SER A 26 18.49 25.57 10.17
CA SER A 26 18.36 26.51 11.29
C SER A 26 17.40 25.96 12.34
N SER A 27 17.69 26.30 13.60
CA SER A 27 17.23 25.71 14.84
C SER A 27 15.94 26.34 15.39
N ASP A 28 15.30 25.55 16.26
CA ASP A 28 14.48 25.94 17.43
C ASP A 28 13.00 26.27 17.24
N ASP A 29 12.17 25.33 17.71
CA ASP A 29 10.80 25.47 18.23
C ASP A 29 10.30 24.04 18.56
N SER A 30 10.96 23.38 19.52
CA SER A 30 10.76 21.93 19.80
C SER A 30 9.98 21.59 21.07
N GLU A 31 9.41 22.57 21.79
CA GLU A 31 8.80 22.25 23.09
C GLU A 31 7.27 22.16 23.13
N GLU A 32 6.54 22.48 22.04
CA GLU A 32 5.07 22.36 22.05
C GLU A 32 4.49 21.28 21.11
N VAL A 33 5.33 20.56 20.36
CA VAL A 33 4.91 19.55 19.36
C VAL A 33 4.84 18.11 19.94
N ALA A 34 5.21 17.91 21.20
CA ALA A 34 5.44 16.60 21.80
C ALA A 34 4.20 15.69 21.95
N ARG A 35 2.97 16.17 21.66
CA ARG A 35 1.74 15.36 21.78
C ARG A 35 1.21 14.78 20.46
N GLY A 36 1.86 15.04 19.32
CA GLY A 36 1.42 14.57 18.00
C GLY A 36 2.48 13.87 17.12
N LEU A 37 3.73 13.75 17.60
CA LEU A 37 4.90 13.35 16.81
C LEU A 37 4.96 11.87 16.38
N GLY A 38 3.93 11.07 16.62
CA GLY A 38 3.90 9.67 16.18
C GLY A 38 3.52 9.44 14.71
N VAL A 39 3.14 10.50 13.96
CA VAL A 39 2.42 10.33 12.68
C VAL A 39 3.08 11.01 11.47
N ILE A 40 4.02 11.94 11.65
CA ILE A 40 4.59 12.73 10.55
C ILE A 40 6.08 12.97 10.85
N ASP A 41 6.99 12.23 10.20
CA ASP A 41 8.43 12.24 10.53
C ASP A 41 9.30 12.73 9.36
N SER A 42 8.73 13.45 8.39
CA SER A 42 9.57 14.13 7.38
C SER A 42 8.99 15.43 6.82
N SER A 43 9.88 16.35 6.44
CA SER A 43 9.55 17.65 5.83
C SER A 43 8.71 17.51 4.55
N SER A 44 8.88 16.42 3.77
CA SER A 44 8.03 16.10 2.61
C SER A 44 6.60 15.74 2.98
N GLU A 45 6.39 15.24 4.19
CA GLU A 45 5.10 14.83 4.70
C GLU A 45 4.29 16.02 5.21
N TYR A 46 4.97 16.97 5.87
CA TYR A 46 4.44 18.31 6.12
C TYR A 46 4.10 19.01 4.82
N ALA A 47 4.96 18.99 3.80
CA ALA A 47 4.65 19.61 2.50
C ALA A 47 3.39 19.01 1.85
N SER A 48 3.22 17.68 1.93
CA SER A 48 2.03 16.99 1.41
C SER A 48 0.76 17.36 2.19
N MET A 49 0.83 17.40 3.52
CA MET A 49 -0.28 17.85 4.37
C MET A 49 -0.57 19.34 4.21
N SER A 50 0.44 20.17 4.01
CA SER A 50 0.28 21.60 3.70
C SER A 50 -0.32 21.82 2.32
N MET A 51 0.00 20.98 1.32
CA MET A 51 -0.69 21.01 0.02
C MET A 51 -2.17 20.60 0.14
N LEU A 52 -2.46 19.55 0.92
CA LEU A 52 -3.84 19.13 1.20
C LEU A 52 -4.62 20.18 1.98
N ALA A 53 -4.02 20.75 3.03
CA ALA A 53 -4.61 21.82 3.82
C ALA A 53 -4.79 23.09 2.98
N ALA A 54 -3.82 23.45 2.11
CA ALA A 54 -3.94 24.55 1.17
C ALA A 54 -5.05 24.32 0.13
N SER A 55 -5.30 23.08 -0.28
CA SER A 55 -6.44 22.74 -1.14
C SER A 55 -7.79 23.00 -0.45
N HIS A 56 -7.86 22.85 0.88
CA HIS A 56 -9.06 23.11 1.67
C HIS A 56 -9.20 24.59 2.13
N VAL A 57 -8.09 25.28 2.41
CA VAL A 57 -8.09 26.70 2.85
C VAL A 57 -8.46 27.68 1.71
N ARG A 58 -8.32 27.27 0.44
CA ARG A 58 -8.73 28.08 -0.72
C ARG A 58 -10.25 28.31 -0.86
N ARG A 59 -11.08 27.71 -0.01
CA ARG A 59 -12.54 27.94 0.04
C ARG A 59 -12.96 29.36 0.50
N GLY A 60 -12.01 30.26 0.78
CA GLY A 60 -12.28 31.58 1.39
C GLY A 60 -11.88 32.83 0.58
N SER A 61 -11.33 32.72 -0.64
CA SER A 61 -10.88 33.89 -1.41
C SER A 61 -11.66 34.07 -2.71
N SER A 62 -12.75 34.83 -2.59
CA SER A 62 -13.69 35.14 -3.66
C SER A 62 -13.10 36.03 -4.75
N LYS A 63 -13.29 35.60 -6.02
CA LYS A 63 -13.26 36.34 -7.32
C LYS A 63 -12.37 35.79 -8.45
N LYS A 64 -11.51 34.78 -8.22
CA LYS A 64 -10.87 33.98 -9.30
C LYS A 64 -11.30 32.50 -9.30
N GLU A 65 -12.34 32.16 -8.52
CA GLU A 65 -12.73 30.79 -8.17
C GLU A 65 -13.16 29.91 -9.36
N ASN A 66 -13.94 30.40 -10.32
CA ASN A 66 -14.52 29.51 -11.36
C ASN A 66 -13.47 28.90 -12.33
N GLU A 67 -12.39 29.60 -12.67
CA GLU A 67 -11.34 29.02 -13.53
C GLU A 67 -10.46 28.03 -12.76
N GLU A 68 -10.35 28.18 -11.44
CA GLU A 68 -9.53 27.32 -10.57
C GLU A 68 -10.31 26.09 -10.06
N GLU A 69 -11.64 26.18 -9.91
CA GLU A 69 -12.47 25.10 -9.38
C GLU A 69 -12.47 23.85 -10.27
N TRP A 70 -12.62 24.00 -11.59
CA TRP A 70 -12.66 22.82 -12.47
C TRP A 70 -11.29 22.15 -12.60
N MET A 71 -10.19 22.90 -12.42
CA MET A 71 -8.84 22.35 -12.44
C MET A 71 -8.65 21.32 -11.32
N GLN A 72 -9.30 21.51 -10.18
CA GLN A 72 -9.24 20.56 -9.06
C GLN A 72 -9.82 19.18 -9.43
N PHE A 73 -10.83 19.13 -10.31
CA PHE A 73 -11.36 17.87 -10.82
C PHE A 73 -10.46 17.26 -11.89
N ALA A 74 -9.97 18.09 -12.82
CA ALA A 74 -9.06 17.65 -13.87
C ALA A 74 -7.74 17.06 -13.31
N GLU A 75 -7.18 17.68 -12.26
CA GLU A 75 -5.98 17.20 -11.56
C GLU A 75 -6.15 15.82 -10.92
N ARG A 76 -7.38 15.36 -10.67
CA ARG A 76 -7.66 14.03 -10.11
C ARG A 76 -7.80 12.95 -11.18
N ILE A 77 -7.78 13.31 -12.46
CA ILE A 77 -7.73 12.35 -13.56
C ILE A 77 -6.31 11.76 -13.64
N LEU A 78 -6.22 10.44 -13.64
CA LEU A 78 -4.95 9.68 -13.66
C LEU A 78 -4.59 9.14 -15.05
N ASP A 79 -5.54 9.18 -15.99
CA ASP A 79 -5.33 8.79 -17.37
C ASP A 79 -4.35 9.72 -18.11
N LYS A 80 -3.67 9.19 -19.13
CA LYS A 80 -2.67 9.94 -19.90
C LYS A 80 -3.34 10.94 -20.85
N ASP A 81 -2.73 12.11 -20.98
CA ASP A 81 -3.20 13.19 -21.86
C ASP A 81 -4.65 13.60 -21.57
N ALA A 82 -5.03 13.55 -20.28
CA ALA A 82 -6.38 13.83 -19.81
C ALA A 82 -6.88 15.21 -20.27
N ASP A 83 -6.03 16.24 -20.18
CA ASP A 83 -6.39 17.62 -20.56
C ASP A 83 -6.77 17.73 -22.05
N GLU A 84 -5.98 17.12 -22.93
CA GLU A 84 -6.25 17.12 -24.38
C GLU A 84 -7.53 16.33 -24.71
N LYS A 85 -7.73 15.18 -24.06
CA LYS A 85 -8.93 14.36 -24.22
C LYS A 85 -10.18 15.11 -23.76
N VAL A 86 -10.13 15.80 -22.63
CA VAL A 86 -11.24 16.60 -22.10
C VAL A 86 -11.60 17.73 -23.07
N LEU A 87 -10.61 18.44 -23.61
CA LEU A 87 -10.84 19.49 -24.61
C LEU A 87 -11.48 18.94 -25.90
N ARG A 88 -11.03 17.77 -26.36
CA ARG A 88 -11.59 17.10 -27.54
C ARG A 88 -13.04 16.67 -27.32
N ILE A 89 -13.35 16.11 -26.15
CA ILE A 89 -14.69 15.71 -25.74
C ILE A 89 -15.61 16.94 -25.69
N GLU A 90 -15.17 18.02 -25.06
CA GLU A 90 -15.92 19.29 -24.99
C GLU A 90 -16.29 19.80 -26.39
N GLY A 91 -15.33 19.80 -27.33
CA GLY A 91 -15.56 20.22 -28.71
C GLY A 91 -16.53 19.32 -29.49
N LEU A 92 -16.60 18.03 -29.18
CA LEU A 92 -17.54 17.09 -29.79
C LEU A 92 -18.95 17.22 -29.18
N LEU A 93 -19.04 17.36 -27.87
CA LEU A 93 -20.30 17.59 -27.18
C LEU A 93 -20.95 18.89 -27.64
N ASN A 94 -20.20 19.96 -27.85
CA ASN A 94 -20.76 21.21 -28.38
C ASN A 94 -21.46 21.08 -29.75
N LYS A 95 -21.16 20.03 -30.53
CA LYS A 95 -21.76 19.78 -31.85
C LYS A 95 -23.00 18.87 -31.80
N GLN A 96 -23.17 18.07 -30.75
CA GLN A 96 -24.21 17.05 -30.68
C GLN A 96 -24.77 16.90 -29.26
N LEU A 97 -26.10 16.91 -29.14
CA LEU A 97 -26.77 16.51 -27.91
C LEU A 97 -26.85 14.99 -27.85
N MET A 98 -26.41 14.41 -26.75
CA MET A 98 -26.43 12.97 -26.49
C MET A 98 -27.24 12.68 -25.23
N THR A 99 -27.93 11.53 -25.20
CA THR A 99 -28.61 11.05 -23.98
C THR A 99 -27.60 10.53 -22.96
N PRO A 100 -27.95 10.42 -21.66
CA PRO A 100 -27.03 9.91 -20.62
C PRO A 100 -26.38 8.55 -20.97
N LYS A 101 -27.15 7.62 -21.56
CA LYS A 101 -26.62 6.30 -21.99
C LYS A 101 -25.63 6.43 -23.15
N GLN A 102 -25.90 7.31 -24.10
CA GLN A 102 -24.98 7.59 -25.22
C GLN A 102 -23.71 8.29 -24.73
N LEU A 103 -23.85 9.25 -23.80
CA LEU A 103 -22.73 9.93 -23.14
C LEU A 103 -21.82 8.93 -22.43
N ARG A 104 -22.38 7.98 -21.66
CA ARG A 104 -21.60 6.93 -21.01
C ARG A 104 -20.74 6.15 -22.01
N ASN A 105 -21.38 5.60 -23.04
CA ASN A 105 -20.69 4.81 -24.06
C ASN A 105 -19.62 5.63 -24.81
N PHE A 106 -19.89 6.91 -25.05
CA PHE A 106 -18.96 7.82 -25.69
C PHE A 106 -17.75 8.12 -24.79
N LEU A 107 -17.96 8.48 -23.52
CA LEU A 107 -16.88 8.80 -22.58
C LEU A 107 -16.02 7.58 -22.24
N MET A 108 -16.62 6.39 -22.18
CA MET A 108 -15.89 5.13 -21.96
C MET A 108 -14.90 4.78 -23.07
N GLN A 109 -15.04 5.36 -24.27
CA GLN A 109 -14.03 5.20 -25.33
C GLN A 109 -12.73 5.96 -25.03
N TYR A 110 -12.79 6.95 -24.14
CA TYR A 110 -11.65 7.79 -23.77
C TYR A 110 -11.10 7.46 -22.39
N PHE A 111 -12.00 7.17 -21.43
CA PHE A 111 -11.67 6.92 -20.03
C PHE A 111 -12.33 5.62 -19.57
N THR A 112 -11.53 4.60 -19.34
CA THR A 112 -12.02 3.27 -18.92
C THR A 112 -12.15 3.14 -17.41
N ASP A 113 -11.43 3.95 -16.63
CA ASP A 113 -11.51 3.92 -15.18
C ASP A 113 -12.72 4.73 -14.67
N PRO A 114 -13.53 4.18 -13.74
CA PRO A 114 -14.74 4.85 -13.28
C PRO A 114 -14.47 6.12 -12.46
N SER A 115 -13.36 6.24 -11.72
CA SER A 115 -13.03 7.50 -11.03
C SER A 115 -12.61 8.57 -12.01
N ASP A 116 -11.86 8.21 -13.06
CA ASP A 116 -11.51 9.16 -14.12
C ASP A 116 -12.77 9.65 -14.84
N LEU A 117 -13.72 8.75 -15.12
CA LEU A 117 -15.01 9.11 -15.70
C LEU A 117 -15.78 10.12 -14.84
N LEU A 118 -15.89 9.89 -13.52
CA LEU A 118 -16.53 10.83 -12.60
C LEU A 118 -15.83 12.20 -12.61
N MET A 119 -14.50 12.24 -12.62
CA MET A 119 -13.74 13.50 -12.65
C MET A 119 -13.85 14.23 -13.99
N VAL A 120 -13.95 13.51 -15.10
CA VAL A 120 -14.23 14.09 -16.42
C VAL A 120 -15.61 14.73 -16.45
N LEU A 121 -16.64 14.05 -15.90
CA LEU A 121 -17.98 14.63 -15.78
C LEU A 121 -17.97 15.89 -14.93
N ALA A 122 -17.40 15.83 -13.73
CA ALA A 122 -17.28 16.98 -12.84
C ALA A 122 -16.55 18.15 -13.53
N THR A 123 -15.47 17.87 -14.26
CA THR A 123 -14.72 18.86 -15.04
C THR A 123 -15.58 19.51 -16.11
N LEU A 124 -16.32 18.73 -16.91
CA LEU A 124 -17.17 19.25 -17.98
C LEU A 124 -18.35 20.09 -17.45
N ILE A 125 -18.96 19.65 -16.35
CA ILE A 125 -20.08 20.36 -15.69
C ILE A 125 -19.60 21.73 -15.15
N HIS A 126 -18.47 21.76 -14.44
CA HIS A 126 -18.00 22.97 -13.76
C HIS A 126 -17.31 23.97 -14.71
N ARG A 127 -16.80 23.52 -15.87
CA ARG A 127 -16.26 24.43 -16.90
C ARG A 127 -17.32 25.34 -17.52
N LYS A 128 -18.61 25.00 -17.44
CA LYS A 128 -19.75 25.82 -17.92
C LYS A 128 -19.62 26.29 -19.39
N LYS A 129 -18.92 25.52 -20.23
CA LYS A 129 -18.75 25.78 -21.67
C LYS A 129 -19.78 25.05 -22.56
N LEU A 130 -20.67 24.28 -21.94
CA LEU A 130 -21.72 23.49 -22.60
C LEU A 130 -23.09 24.14 -22.40
N LYS A 131 -24.05 23.80 -23.26
CA LYS A 131 -25.44 24.27 -23.14
C LYS A 131 -26.11 23.64 -21.93
N LYS A 132 -27.14 24.30 -21.39
CA LYS A 132 -27.88 23.83 -20.20
C LYS A 132 -28.39 22.39 -20.35
N GLU A 133 -29.02 22.08 -21.48
CA GLU A 133 -29.53 20.73 -21.77
C GLU A 133 -28.43 19.65 -21.74
N GLN A 134 -27.20 20.02 -22.12
CA GLN A 134 -26.06 19.11 -22.10
C GLN A 134 -25.54 18.90 -20.68
N ILE A 135 -25.52 19.98 -19.88
CA ILE A 135 -25.18 19.92 -18.46
C ILE A 135 -26.19 19.06 -17.71
N ASP A 136 -27.49 19.22 -17.99
CA ASP A 136 -28.55 18.41 -17.37
C ASP A 136 -28.38 16.92 -17.69
N ASN A 137 -28.00 16.56 -18.92
CA ASN A 137 -27.70 15.17 -19.29
C ASN A 137 -26.41 14.64 -18.65
N LEU A 138 -25.40 15.48 -18.41
CA LEU A 138 -24.17 15.10 -17.70
C LEU A 138 -24.44 14.86 -16.22
N LEU A 139 -25.24 15.72 -15.57
CA LEU A 139 -25.68 15.56 -14.18
C LEU A 139 -26.50 14.28 -14.00
N ALA A 140 -27.42 13.99 -14.94
CA ALA A 140 -28.19 12.75 -14.92
C ALA A 140 -27.29 11.51 -15.05
N LEU A 141 -26.22 11.58 -15.85
CA LEU A 141 -25.23 10.49 -15.94
C LEU A 141 -24.40 10.36 -14.66
N GLU A 142 -23.98 11.47 -14.06
CA GLU A 142 -23.25 11.48 -12.78
C GLU A 142 -24.09 10.80 -11.67
N GLU A 143 -25.37 11.15 -11.55
CA GLU A 143 -26.29 10.52 -10.60
C GLU A 143 -26.45 9.02 -10.84
N MET A 144 -26.58 8.60 -12.11
CA MET A 144 -26.63 7.17 -12.47
C MET A 144 -25.35 6.43 -12.06
N LEU A 145 -24.17 7.01 -12.26
CA LEU A 145 -22.90 6.39 -11.90
C LEU A 145 -22.72 6.28 -10.38
N HIS A 146 -23.13 7.30 -9.63
CA HIS A 146 -23.12 7.24 -8.16
C HIS A 146 -24.08 6.18 -7.63
N ALA A 147 -25.27 6.02 -8.24
CA ALA A 147 -26.21 4.97 -7.85
C ALA A 147 -25.70 3.55 -8.17
N GLU A 148 -24.86 3.39 -9.19
CA GLU A 148 -24.22 2.12 -9.55
C GLU A 148 -23.01 1.77 -8.66
N ASP A 149 -22.34 2.76 -8.05
CA ASP A 149 -21.14 2.56 -7.22
C ASP A 149 -21.47 2.12 -5.78
N THR A 150 -22.13 0.96 -5.65
CA THR A 150 -22.63 0.46 -4.35
C THR A 150 -21.55 0.26 -3.30
N ASN A 151 -20.31 -0.01 -3.73
CA ASN A 151 -19.17 -0.27 -2.85
C ASN A 151 -18.22 0.94 -2.74
N ARG A 152 -18.66 2.12 -3.21
CA ARG A 152 -17.88 3.36 -3.15
C ARG A 152 -16.48 3.26 -3.80
N SER A 153 -16.29 2.35 -4.75
CA SER A 153 -15.00 2.07 -5.37
C SER A 153 -14.55 3.19 -6.29
N ALA A 154 -15.49 3.74 -7.07
CA ALA A 154 -15.22 4.89 -7.92
C ALA A 154 -15.03 6.16 -7.07
N GLN A 155 -15.84 6.38 -6.05
CA GLN A 155 -15.66 7.55 -5.19
C GLN A 155 -14.35 7.50 -4.38
N ALA A 156 -14.03 6.35 -3.78
CA ALA A 156 -12.76 6.12 -3.09
C ALA A 156 -11.56 6.42 -4.00
N GLY A 157 -11.61 5.94 -5.24
CA GLY A 157 -10.54 6.17 -6.21
C GLY A 157 -10.38 7.64 -6.61
N VAL A 158 -11.47 8.42 -6.63
CA VAL A 158 -11.42 9.87 -6.85
C VAL A 158 -10.69 10.55 -5.70
N ASN A 159 -11.05 10.18 -4.47
CA ASN A 159 -10.55 10.84 -3.27
C ASN A 159 -9.05 10.63 -3.07
N VAL A 160 -8.53 9.45 -3.45
CA VAL A 160 -7.11 9.12 -3.28
C VAL A 160 -6.22 9.51 -4.46
N ALA A 161 -6.77 10.06 -5.54
CA ALA A 161 -6.03 10.32 -6.78
C ALA A 161 -4.77 11.17 -6.58
N LEU A 162 -4.85 12.26 -5.81
CA LEU A 162 -3.71 13.14 -5.56
C LEU A 162 -2.64 12.47 -4.67
N ILE A 163 -3.06 11.71 -3.66
CA ILE A 163 -2.13 10.92 -2.84
C ILE A 163 -1.45 9.84 -3.68
N ALA A 164 -2.18 9.18 -4.57
CA ALA A 164 -1.63 8.21 -5.49
C ALA A 164 -0.56 8.84 -6.42
N LYS A 165 -0.81 10.05 -6.95
CA LYS A 165 0.20 10.80 -7.71
C LYS A 165 1.45 11.11 -6.88
N ALA A 166 1.27 11.58 -5.64
CA ALA A 166 2.38 11.92 -4.75
C ALA A 166 3.26 10.70 -4.39
N PHE A 167 2.68 9.51 -4.29
CA PHE A 167 3.39 8.28 -3.93
C PHE A 167 3.88 7.45 -5.12
N ALA A 168 3.37 7.71 -6.34
CA ALA A 168 3.71 6.97 -7.54
C ALA A 168 5.23 6.85 -7.77
N GLN A 169 5.96 7.97 -7.65
CA GLN A 169 7.41 7.97 -7.82
C GLN A 169 8.13 7.21 -6.71
N LYS A 170 7.69 7.36 -5.45
CA LYS A 170 8.34 6.74 -4.28
C LYS A 170 8.18 5.22 -4.23
N LEU A 171 7.07 4.72 -4.75
CA LEU A 171 6.76 3.30 -4.78
C LEU A 171 7.08 2.65 -6.14
N HIS A 172 7.50 3.41 -7.15
CA HIS A 172 7.70 2.94 -8.52
C HIS A 172 6.44 2.32 -9.16
N PHE A 173 5.26 2.79 -8.76
CA PHE A 173 3.97 2.42 -9.36
C PHE A 173 3.40 3.58 -10.20
N SER A 174 2.52 3.26 -11.14
CA SER A 174 1.65 4.29 -11.71
C SER A 174 0.63 4.75 -10.66
N ALA A 175 0.20 6.01 -10.72
CA ALA A 175 -0.86 6.50 -9.84
C ALA A 175 -2.16 5.68 -10.00
N GLY A 176 -2.46 5.22 -11.22
CA GLY A 176 -3.59 4.33 -11.50
C GLY A 176 -3.48 3.00 -10.75
N ASN A 177 -2.29 2.38 -10.71
CA ASN A 177 -2.06 1.14 -9.98
C ASN A 177 -2.25 1.34 -8.48
N LEU A 178 -1.74 2.45 -7.92
CA LEU A 178 -1.94 2.77 -6.49
C LEU A 178 -3.43 3.00 -6.16
N ARG A 179 -4.16 3.70 -7.02
CA ARG A 179 -5.62 3.85 -6.90
C ARG A 179 -6.34 2.49 -6.88
N THR A 180 -5.99 1.59 -7.80
CA THR A 180 -6.54 0.24 -7.84
C THR A 180 -6.22 -0.52 -6.56
N LEU A 181 -4.96 -0.48 -6.10
CA LEU A 181 -4.54 -1.12 -4.86
C LEU A 181 -5.33 -0.61 -3.65
N TYR A 182 -5.60 0.69 -3.57
CA TYR A 182 -6.44 1.24 -2.49
C TYR A 182 -7.89 0.72 -2.55
N ARG A 183 -8.50 0.65 -3.74
CA ARG A 183 -9.84 0.07 -3.93
C ARG A 183 -9.90 -1.41 -3.53
N GLU A 184 -8.89 -2.17 -3.93
CA GLU A 184 -8.74 -3.57 -3.53
C GLU A 184 -8.55 -3.69 -2.02
N PHE A 185 -7.77 -2.80 -1.41
CA PHE A 185 -7.56 -2.77 0.03
C PHE A 185 -8.85 -2.54 0.82
N ILE A 186 -9.69 -1.57 0.43
CA ILE A 186 -10.97 -1.32 1.13
C ILE A 186 -11.99 -2.44 0.86
N GLY A 187 -11.98 -3.03 -0.34
CA GLY A 187 -12.87 -4.15 -0.70
C GLY A 187 -12.40 -5.52 -0.20
N TYR A 188 -11.20 -5.62 0.36
CA TYR A 188 -10.66 -6.88 0.88
C TYR A 188 -11.38 -7.29 2.16
N ASP A 189 -11.76 -8.57 2.27
CA ASP A 189 -12.42 -9.13 3.47
C ASP A 189 -11.68 -10.36 4.04
N GLY A 190 -10.45 -10.59 3.57
CA GLY A 190 -9.65 -11.72 4.03
C GLY A 190 -8.77 -11.43 5.26
N PRO A 191 -8.03 -12.44 5.75
CA PRO A 191 -7.02 -12.27 6.79
C PRO A 191 -5.91 -11.30 6.37
N VAL A 192 -5.53 -10.41 7.29
CA VAL A 192 -4.52 -9.37 7.03
C VAL A 192 -3.12 -9.93 6.76
N ILE A 193 -2.79 -11.09 7.34
CA ILE A 193 -1.52 -11.76 7.11
C ILE A 193 -1.26 -12.09 5.64
N TYR A 194 -2.31 -12.34 4.84
CA TYR A 194 -2.13 -12.63 3.41
C TYR A 194 -1.71 -11.40 2.60
N LEU A 195 -2.24 -10.22 2.93
CA LEU A 195 -1.79 -8.98 2.31
C LEU A 195 -0.31 -8.72 2.65
N TYR A 196 0.06 -8.92 3.92
CA TYR A 196 1.43 -8.69 4.35
C TYR A 196 2.42 -9.70 3.74
N GLU A 197 2.04 -10.97 3.67
CA GLU A 197 2.85 -12.03 3.03
C GLU A 197 3.11 -11.72 1.56
N GLN A 198 2.09 -11.31 0.81
CA GLN A 198 2.26 -10.92 -0.59
C GLN A 198 3.27 -9.76 -0.73
N TRP A 199 3.19 -8.75 0.14
CA TRP A 199 4.17 -7.66 0.11
C TRP A 199 5.57 -8.11 0.49
N VAL A 200 5.72 -9.09 1.37
CA VAL A 200 7.02 -9.69 1.70
C VAL A 200 7.62 -10.44 0.50
N GLU A 201 6.78 -11.08 -0.31
CA GLU A 201 7.21 -11.76 -1.54
C GLU A 201 7.64 -10.75 -2.62
N GLU A 202 6.85 -9.71 -2.83
CA GLU A 202 6.99 -8.79 -3.96
C GLU A 202 7.89 -7.57 -3.67
N MET A 203 7.98 -7.12 -2.41
CA MET A 203 8.55 -5.82 -2.06
C MET A 203 9.69 -5.92 -1.04
N GLU A 204 10.67 -5.03 -1.16
CA GLU A 204 11.72 -4.87 -0.16
C GLU A 204 11.22 -4.13 1.08
N SER A 205 11.95 -4.22 2.20
CA SER A 205 11.50 -3.68 3.50
C SER A 205 11.12 -2.20 3.44
N GLN A 206 11.93 -1.39 2.74
CA GLN A 206 11.69 0.04 2.59
C GLN A 206 10.44 0.35 1.74
N GLU A 207 10.15 -0.49 0.75
CA GLU A 207 8.97 -0.36 -0.11
C GLU A 207 7.70 -0.73 0.67
N ARG A 208 7.75 -1.77 1.52
CA ARG A 208 6.64 -2.13 2.43
C ARG A 208 6.29 -0.99 3.37
N GLU A 209 7.29 -0.30 3.92
CA GLU A 209 7.08 0.89 4.75
C GLU A 209 6.42 2.04 3.97
N ASN A 210 6.86 2.27 2.73
CA ASN A 210 6.25 3.29 1.88
C ASN A 210 4.80 2.93 1.50
N MET A 211 4.50 1.65 1.30
CA MET A 211 3.15 1.15 1.01
C MET A 211 2.23 1.39 2.22
N MET A 212 2.72 1.11 3.43
CA MET A 212 1.99 1.39 4.67
C MET A 212 1.68 2.87 4.85
N ARG A 213 2.66 3.74 4.58
CA ARG A 213 2.47 5.20 4.60
C ARG A 213 1.45 5.66 3.55
N TYR A 214 1.50 5.08 2.34
CA TYR A 214 0.54 5.37 1.28
C TYR A 214 -0.89 5.03 1.72
N LEU A 215 -1.13 3.80 2.17
CA LEU A 215 -2.46 3.34 2.58
C LEU A 215 -3.02 4.16 3.74
N GLY A 216 -2.21 4.48 4.75
CA GLY A 216 -2.63 5.31 5.88
C GLY A 216 -3.09 6.70 5.44
N ARG A 217 -2.39 7.31 4.48
CA ARG A 217 -2.75 8.63 3.93
C ARG A 217 -3.92 8.57 2.99
N ALA A 218 -3.96 7.57 2.12
CA ALA A 218 -5.06 7.34 1.21
C ALA A 218 -6.36 7.20 2.00
N LEU A 219 -6.36 6.39 3.07
CA LEU A 219 -7.51 6.21 3.95
C LEU A 219 -7.91 7.49 4.68
N ALA A 220 -6.95 8.26 5.20
CA ALA A 220 -7.24 9.54 5.86
C ALA A 220 -7.84 10.57 4.89
N CYS A 221 -7.29 10.70 3.68
CA CYS A 221 -7.83 11.59 2.65
C CYS A 221 -9.23 11.15 2.22
N ASP A 222 -9.45 9.85 2.10
CA ASP A 222 -10.73 9.30 1.71
C ASP A 222 -11.82 9.53 2.76
N LEU A 223 -11.47 9.43 4.05
CA LEU A 223 -12.35 9.78 5.16
C LEU A 223 -12.68 11.28 5.17
N GLN A 224 -11.66 12.14 4.98
CA GLN A 224 -11.82 13.60 5.00
C GLN A 224 -12.69 14.12 3.85
N ALA A 225 -12.77 13.38 2.74
CA ALA A 225 -13.59 13.74 1.61
C ALA A 225 -15.09 13.43 1.82
N LEU A 226 -15.46 12.68 2.86
CA LEU A 226 -16.85 12.33 3.13
C LEU A 226 -17.64 13.51 3.71
N PRO A 227 -18.91 13.71 3.30
CA PRO A 227 -19.80 14.63 3.98
C PRO A 227 -20.06 14.17 5.42
N LEU A 228 -20.22 15.14 6.33
CA LEU A 228 -20.50 14.85 7.73
C LEU A 228 -21.83 14.08 7.87
N GLY A 229 -21.81 12.98 8.62
CA GLY A 229 -23.01 12.15 8.87
C GLY A 229 -23.27 11.06 7.83
N ASP A 230 -22.34 10.82 6.90
CA ASP A 230 -22.42 9.68 5.98
C ASP A 230 -22.36 8.35 6.77
N LEU A 231 -23.26 7.42 6.45
CA LEU A 231 -23.33 6.07 7.03
C LEU A 231 -22.03 5.29 6.82
N ASN A 232 -21.32 5.59 5.74
CA ASN A 232 -20.05 4.98 5.36
C ASN A 232 -18.92 5.29 6.36
N ILE A 233 -19.04 6.30 7.22
CA ILE A 233 -18.02 6.62 8.25
C ILE A 233 -17.80 5.43 9.19
N SER A 234 -18.84 4.62 9.44
CA SER A 234 -18.75 3.44 10.31
C SER A 234 -17.84 2.34 9.75
N GLU A 235 -17.75 2.20 8.42
CA GLU A 235 -16.91 1.20 7.75
C GLU A 235 -15.41 1.51 7.89
N PHE A 236 -15.06 2.79 8.00
CA PHE A 236 -13.66 3.22 8.16
C PHE A 236 -13.01 2.69 9.43
N GLY A 237 -13.78 2.42 10.49
CA GLY A 237 -13.26 1.76 11.69
C GLY A 237 -12.62 0.40 11.39
N GLY A 238 -13.25 -0.38 10.50
CA GLY A 238 -12.70 -1.65 10.02
C GLY A 238 -11.41 -1.46 9.21
N PHE A 239 -11.37 -0.45 8.33
CA PHE A 239 -10.19 -0.13 7.54
C PHE A 239 -9.00 0.32 8.40
N PHE A 240 -9.22 1.16 9.41
CA PHE A 240 -8.16 1.56 10.35
C PHE A 240 -7.67 0.39 11.20
N THR A 241 -8.57 -0.49 11.62
CA THR A 241 -8.21 -1.71 12.35
C THR A 241 -7.30 -2.60 11.47
N ARG A 242 -7.65 -2.76 10.20
CA ARG A 242 -6.84 -3.49 9.20
C ARG A 242 -5.44 -2.89 9.03
N ILE A 243 -5.33 -1.56 8.90
CA ILE A 243 -4.04 -0.86 8.85
C ILE A 243 -3.26 -1.07 10.16
N GLY A 244 -3.94 -1.05 11.31
CA GLY A 244 -3.35 -1.32 12.62
C GLY A 244 -2.68 -2.70 12.67
N TRP A 245 -3.40 -3.74 12.26
CA TRP A 245 -2.87 -5.11 12.19
C TRP A 245 -1.71 -5.25 11.20
N LEU A 246 -1.79 -4.62 10.03
CA LEU A 246 -0.66 -4.61 9.08
C LEU A 246 0.59 -3.98 9.69
N ARG A 247 0.42 -2.87 10.42
CA ARG A 247 1.53 -2.16 11.08
C ARG A 247 2.14 -2.99 12.21
N GLU A 248 1.30 -3.68 12.96
CA GLU A 248 1.74 -4.61 14.00
C GLU A 248 2.56 -5.76 13.40
N LEU A 249 2.05 -6.41 12.34
CA LEU A 249 2.78 -7.44 11.61
C LEU A 249 4.13 -6.94 11.09
N GLN A 250 4.16 -5.76 10.48
CA GLN A 250 5.40 -5.17 9.97
C GLN A 250 6.42 -4.88 11.09
N SER A 251 5.93 -4.45 12.25
CA SER A 251 6.78 -4.17 13.42
C SER A 251 7.34 -5.46 14.01
N LEU A 252 6.52 -6.51 14.09
CA LEU A 252 6.93 -7.82 14.59
C LEU A 252 7.89 -8.52 13.63
N ASP A 253 7.66 -8.45 12.32
CA ASP A 253 8.60 -8.91 11.28
C ASP A 253 9.97 -8.23 11.45
N ARG A 254 9.97 -6.90 11.64
CA ARG A 254 11.20 -6.14 11.91
C ARG A 254 11.92 -6.61 13.16
N ILE A 255 11.21 -6.77 14.26
CA ILE A 255 11.79 -7.28 15.51
C ILE A 255 12.36 -8.70 15.27
N PHE A 256 11.61 -9.54 14.56
CA PHE A 256 11.98 -10.92 14.25
C PHE A 256 13.31 -11.01 13.51
N TYR A 257 13.48 -10.34 12.36
CA TYR A 257 14.75 -10.45 11.63
C TYR A 257 15.90 -9.72 12.34
N LEU A 258 15.63 -8.62 13.07
CA LEU A 258 16.66 -7.89 13.80
C LEU A 258 17.31 -8.73 14.90
N GLN A 259 16.57 -9.64 15.54
CA GLN A 259 17.14 -10.56 16.54
C GLN A 259 18.27 -11.42 15.95
N PHE A 260 18.14 -11.86 14.69
CA PHE A 260 19.20 -12.64 14.04
C PHE A 260 20.45 -11.79 13.79
N PHE A 261 20.29 -10.54 13.33
CA PHE A 261 21.43 -9.65 13.11
C PHE A 261 22.11 -9.24 14.42
N GLN A 262 21.33 -8.93 15.46
CA GLN A 262 21.83 -8.55 16.78
C GLN A 262 22.55 -9.71 17.50
N SER A 263 22.10 -10.95 17.31
CA SER A 263 22.79 -12.14 17.83
C SER A 263 24.20 -12.34 17.27
N GLY A 264 24.54 -11.62 16.20
CA GLY A 264 25.80 -11.73 15.50
C GLY A 264 25.90 -12.95 14.58
N PHE A 265 24.80 -13.69 14.38
CA PHE A 265 24.77 -14.91 13.59
C PHE A 265 25.27 -14.70 12.16
N PHE A 266 24.88 -13.59 11.54
CA PHE A 266 25.26 -13.24 10.17
C PHE A 266 26.48 -12.32 10.06
N ARG A 267 27.28 -12.10 11.12
CA ARG A 267 28.38 -11.11 11.15
C ARG A 267 29.32 -11.14 9.94
N HIS A 268 29.60 -12.31 9.39
CA HIS A 268 30.50 -12.48 8.24
C HIS A 268 29.83 -12.32 6.86
N GLN A 269 28.50 -12.12 6.83
CA GLN A 269 27.68 -12.05 5.62
C GLN A 269 26.84 -10.76 5.55
N VAL A 270 26.89 -9.89 6.57
CA VAL A 270 26.04 -8.69 6.69
C VAL A 270 26.23 -7.72 5.53
N ASP A 271 27.47 -7.43 5.12
CA ASP A 271 27.71 -6.28 4.24
C ASP A 271 27.33 -6.48 2.77
N LEU A 272 27.14 -7.73 2.31
CA LEU A 272 26.88 -8.03 0.89
C LEU A 272 25.48 -8.59 0.62
N LYS A 273 24.73 -9.03 1.65
CA LYS A 273 23.44 -9.74 1.48
C LYS A 273 22.39 -9.39 2.52
N LYS A 274 22.52 -8.27 3.24
CA LYS A 274 21.60 -7.90 4.32
C LYS A 274 20.13 -7.87 3.85
N GLU A 275 19.84 -7.16 2.76
CA GLU A 275 18.47 -7.02 2.22
C GLU A 275 17.87 -8.39 1.83
N HIS A 276 18.68 -9.25 1.18
CA HIS A 276 18.28 -10.62 0.87
C HIS A 276 17.92 -11.43 2.13
N PHE A 277 18.76 -11.35 3.17
CA PHE A 277 18.48 -12.04 4.43
C PHE A 277 17.27 -11.48 5.16
N GLU A 278 17.09 -10.16 5.18
CA GLU A 278 15.87 -9.53 5.71
C GLU A 278 14.64 -10.08 5.00
N LYS A 279 14.64 -10.10 3.67
CA LYS A 279 13.52 -10.63 2.87
C LYS A 279 13.23 -12.11 3.17
N VAL A 280 14.25 -12.96 3.15
CA VAL A 280 14.05 -14.40 3.37
C VAL A 280 13.65 -14.71 4.82
N LEU A 281 14.15 -13.96 5.80
CA LEU A 281 13.70 -14.07 7.19
C LEU A 281 12.25 -13.61 7.34
N SER A 282 11.85 -12.52 6.67
CA SER A 282 10.45 -12.09 6.63
C SER A 282 9.53 -13.14 5.99
N GLN A 283 10.00 -13.85 4.95
CA GLN A 283 9.24 -14.96 4.34
C GLN A 283 9.08 -16.14 5.31
N LEU A 284 10.10 -16.45 6.10
CA LEU A 284 10.00 -17.46 7.16
C LEU A 284 9.04 -17.00 8.26
N PHE A 285 9.07 -15.72 8.65
CA PHE A 285 8.16 -15.14 9.63
C PHE A 285 6.70 -15.29 9.21
N THR A 286 6.34 -14.86 7.99
CA THR A 286 4.96 -14.97 7.49
C THR A 286 4.53 -16.42 7.29
N SER A 287 5.42 -17.28 6.78
CA SER A 287 5.13 -18.71 6.61
C SER A 287 4.91 -19.43 7.95
N GLY A 288 5.67 -19.06 8.98
CA GLY A 288 5.56 -19.63 10.32
C GLY A 288 4.29 -19.19 11.04
N ILE A 289 3.93 -17.90 10.97
CA ILE A 289 2.66 -17.39 11.53
C ILE A 289 1.45 -18.04 10.89
N ARG A 290 1.53 -18.31 9.58
CA ARG A 290 0.47 -19.00 8.84
C ARG A 290 0.33 -20.49 9.17
N SER A 291 1.25 -21.07 9.95
CA SER A 291 1.27 -22.51 10.25
C SER A 291 1.16 -23.35 8.98
N GLN A 292 1.88 -22.96 7.91
CA GLN A 292 1.79 -23.68 6.64
C GLN A 292 2.26 -25.12 6.80
N VAL A 293 1.51 -26.07 6.22
CA VAL A 293 1.79 -27.52 6.27
C VAL A 293 3.24 -27.86 5.86
N ASN A 294 3.87 -27.01 5.04
CA ASN A 294 5.23 -27.20 4.54
C ASN A 294 6.25 -26.22 5.15
N PHE A 295 5.95 -25.62 6.31
CA PHE A 295 6.88 -24.71 6.97
C PHE A 295 8.22 -25.39 7.28
N GLU A 296 8.17 -26.64 7.72
CA GLU A 296 9.35 -27.47 7.94
C GLU A 296 10.26 -27.57 6.70
N GLU A 297 9.67 -27.79 5.53
CA GLU A 297 10.39 -27.86 4.26
C GLU A 297 11.03 -26.51 3.91
N LYS A 298 10.33 -25.40 4.17
CA LYS A 298 10.85 -24.05 3.96
C LYS A 298 12.06 -23.76 4.86
N VAL A 299 12.00 -24.15 6.13
CA VAL A 299 13.12 -24.01 7.08
C VAL A 299 14.31 -24.85 6.63
N LEU A 300 14.09 -26.11 6.24
CA LEU A 300 15.15 -26.97 5.72
C LEU A 300 15.76 -26.44 4.42
N ALA A 301 14.92 -25.94 3.51
CA ALA A 301 15.38 -25.31 2.27
C ALA A 301 16.25 -24.08 2.57
N PHE A 302 15.86 -23.24 3.54
CA PHE A 302 16.67 -22.11 4.00
C PHE A 302 18.03 -22.57 4.53
N ILE A 303 18.05 -23.55 5.45
CA ILE A 303 19.28 -24.07 6.04
C ILE A 303 20.21 -24.65 4.97
N ASN A 304 19.65 -25.43 4.03
CA ASN A 304 20.42 -26.10 3.00
C ASN A 304 20.94 -25.15 1.91
N LYS A 305 20.22 -24.05 1.64
CA LYS A 305 20.59 -23.07 0.63
C LYS A 305 21.48 -21.97 1.19
N GLU A 306 21.01 -21.29 2.23
CA GLU A 306 21.64 -20.07 2.76
C GLU A 306 22.70 -20.38 3.82
N LEU A 307 22.53 -21.46 4.59
CA LEU A 307 23.47 -21.88 5.65
C LEU A 307 24.33 -23.09 5.24
N ARG A 308 24.44 -23.38 3.94
CA ARG A 308 25.16 -24.55 3.41
C ARG A 308 26.61 -24.64 3.90
N ILE A 309 27.30 -23.50 3.98
CA ILE A 309 28.72 -23.43 4.33
C ILE A 309 28.93 -23.50 5.86
N MET A 310 27.87 -23.29 6.64
CA MET A 310 27.93 -23.32 8.09
C MET A 310 27.99 -24.76 8.64
N SER A 311 28.70 -24.93 9.76
CA SER A 311 28.76 -26.18 10.50
C SER A 311 27.39 -26.58 11.06
N THR A 312 27.21 -27.87 11.36
CA THR A 312 25.96 -28.38 11.93
C THR A 312 25.59 -27.69 13.24
N ASP A 313 26.58 -27.31 14.06
CA ASP A 313 26.38 -26.53 15.29
C ASP A 313 25.78 -25.14 15.02
N LEU A 314 26.30 -24.44 14.01
CA LEU A 314 25.78 -23.11 13.64
C LEU A 314 24.36 -23.23 13.07
N ARG A 315 24.06 -24.28 12.30
CA ARG A 315 22.69 -24.53 11.82
C ARG A 315 21.73 -24.88 12.96
N ALA A 316 22.18 -25.62 13.98
CA ALA A 316 21.38 -25.86 15.19
C ALA A 316 21.16 -24.57 15.98
N ARG A 317 22.17 -23.69 16.06
CA ARG A 317 22.04 -22.36 16.66
C ARG A 317 21.05 -21.47 15.91
N PHE A 318 20.97 -21.57 14.58
CA PHE A 318 19.92 -20.89 13.81
C PHE A 318 18.53 -21.36 14.22
N LEU A 319 18.29 -22.68 14.31
CA LEU A 319 17.01 -23.21 14.78
C LEU A 319 16.68 -22.76 16.21
N GLN A 320 17.68 -22.71 17.09
CA GLN A 320 17.50 -22.18 18.44
C GLN A 320 17.07 -20.70 18.43
N LEU A 321 17.71 -19.86 17.60
CA LEU A 321 17.32 -18.46 17.42
C LEU A 321 15.91 -18.34 16.85
N LEU A 322 15.54 -19.21 15.90
CA LEU A 322 14.20 -19.26 15.31
C LEU A 322 13.12 -19.60 16.34
N ILE A 323 13.37 -20.59 17.21
CA ILE A 323 12.49 -20.94 18.32
C ILE A 323 12.31 -19.75 19.27
N ILE A 324 13.41 -19.09 19.64
CA ILE A 324 13.36 -17.90 20.51
C ILE A 324 12.55 -16.79 19.85
N ALA A 325 12.80 -16.51 18.57
CA ALA A 325 12.13 -15.44 17.84
C ALA A 325 10.60 -15.66 17.81
N PHE A 326 10.13 -16.85 17.44
CA PHE A 326 8.70 -17.18 17.47
C PHE A 326 8.11 -17.24 18.89
N SER A 327 8.91 -17.56 19.91
CA SER A 327 8.45 -17.56 21.31
C SER A 327 8.18 -16.15 21.85
N VAL A 328 8.73 -15.09 21.23
CA VAL A 328 8.48 -13.70 21.63
C VAL A 328 7.30 -13.08 20.87
N VAL A 329 6.92 -13.65 19.72
CA VAL A 329 5.76 -13.18 18.94
C VAL A 329 4.46 -13.37 19.75
N PRO A 330 3.61 -12.35 19.88
CA PRO A 330 2.33 -12.45 20.58
C PRO A 330 1.41 -13.53 19.99
N VAL A 331 0.72 -14.27 20.86
CA VAL A 331 -0.22 -15.35 20.45
C VAL A 331 -1.34 -14.82 19.54
N ALA A 332 -1.76 -13.57 19.74
CA ALA A 332 -2.82 -12.92 18.96
C ALA A 332 -2.53 -12.81 17.45
N VAL A 333 -1.28 -13.00 17.04
CA VAL A 333 -0.86 -12.95 15.64
C VAL A 333 -1.03 -14.30 14.93
N PHE A 334 -1.05 -15.39 15.70
CA PHE A 334 -1.29 -16.74 15.21
C PHE A 334 -2.80 -17.02 15.13
N GLN A 335 -3.22 -18.02 14.36
CA GLN A 335 -4.64 -18.38 14.29
C GLN A 335 -5.15 -18.93 15.63
N SER A 336 -4.28 -19.64 16.36
CA SER A 336 -4.57 -20.17 17.69
C SER A 336 -3.31 -20.34 18.54
N LEU A 337 -3.51 -20.60 19.84
CA LEU A 337 -2.42 -20.96 20.75
C LEU A 337 -1.79 -22.30 20.34
N GLU A 338 -2.63 -23.26 19.95
CA GLU A 338 -2.21 -24.60 19.57
C GLU A 338 -1.29 -24.57 18.34
N GLU A 339 -1.61 -23.74 17.35
CA GLU A 339 -0.79 -23.57 16.14
C GLU A 339 0.62 -23.04 16.46
N ARG A 340 0.71 -22.08 17.37
CA ARG A 340 2.00 -21.56 17.85
C ARG A 340 2.79 -22.64 18.57
N ASP A 341 2.15 -23.39 19.46
CA ASP A 341 2.83 -24.44 20.21
C ASP A 341 3.27 -25.59 19.31
N GLU A 342 2.47 -25.94 18.30
CA GLU A 342 2.83 -26.92 17.28
C GLU A 342 4.05 -26.45 16.47
N LEU A 343 4.06 -25.21 15.99
CA LEU A 343 5.21 -24.61 15.30
C LEU A 343 6.49 -24.69 16.14
N LEU A 344 6.42 -24.32 17.42
CA LEU A 344 7.56 -24.37 18.33
C LEU A 344 8.03 -25.81 18.59
N ASN A 345 7.11 -26.76 18.69
CA ASN A 345 7.42 -28.17 18.88
C ASN A 345 8.07 -28.80 17.63
N GLN A 346 7.58 -28.48 16.43
CA GLN A 346 8.18 -28.88 15.16
C GLN A 346 9.63 -28.40 15.06
N LEU A 347 9.88 -27.12 15.34
CA LEU A 347 11.24 -26.55 15.34
C LEU A 347 12.17 -27.22 16.36
N LYS A 348 11.68 -27.54 17.57
CA LYS A 348 12.44 -28.28 18.59
C LYS A 348 12.79 -29.69 18.12
N MET A 349 11.87 -30.40 17.48
CA MET A 349 12.12 -31.74 16.94
C MET A 349 13.21 -31.69 15.86
N GLN A 350 13.16 -30.72 14.94
CA GLN A 350 14.17 -30.54 13.91
C GLN A 350 15.56 -30.23 14.49
N MET A 351 15.62 -29.35 15.50
CA MET A 351 16.88 -29.03 16.18
C MET A 351 17.50 -30.28 16.83
N ASN A 352 16.69 -31.09 17.51
CA ASN A 352 17.14 -32.34 18.13
C ASN A 352 17.68 -33.34 17.09
N GLN A 353 16.99 -33.51 15.96
CA GLN A 353 17.46 -34.36 14.86
C GLN A 353 18.82 -33.89 14.31
N MET A 354 18.99 -32.58 14.09
CA MET A 354 20.25 -32.02 13.63
C MET A 354 21.40 -32.22 14.62
N MET A 355 21.13 -32.08 15.92
CA MET A 355 22.13 -32.28 16.98
C MET A 355 22.57 -33.75 17.08
N VAL A 356 21.63 -34.70 16.92
CA VAL A 356 21.95 -36.13 16.89
C VAL A 356 22.84 -36.47 15.68
N GLN A 357 22.53 -35.93 14.50
CA GLN A 357 23.36 -36.10 13.30
C GLN A 357 24.77 -35.51 13.47
N ALA A 358 24.89 -34.36 14.13
CA ALA A 358 26.18 -33.74 14.44
C ALA A 358 27.03 -34.63 15.38
N GLN A 359 26.40 -35.24 16.39
CA GLN A 359 27.08 -36.14 17.33
C GLN A 359 27.56 -37.43 16.66
N ILE A 360 26.78 -37.99 15.74
CA ILE A 360 27.18 -39.18 14.96
C ILE A 360 28.38 -38.86 14.06
N SER A 361 28.33 -37.71 13.36
CA SER A 361 29.38 -37.27 12.44
C SER A 361 30.69 -36.88 13.14
N ARG A 362 30.66 -36.62 14.46
CA ARG A 362 31.86 -36.35 15.29
C ARG A 362 32.49 -37.62 15.87
N ARG A 363 31.75 -38.73 15.88
CA ARG A 363 32.20 -40.03 16.41
C ARG A 363 32.80 -40.94 15.34
N GLN A 364 32.58 -40.60 14.06
CA GLN A 364 33.27 -41.18 12.89
C GLN A 364 34.44 -40.28 12.53
#